data_AF-A0A0K1ER41-F1
#
_entry.id   AF-A0A0K1ER41-F1
#
_cell.length_a   1.000
_cell.length_b   1.000
_cell.length_c   1.000
_cell.angle_alpha   90.00
_cell.angle_beta   90.00
_cell.angle_gamma   90.00
#
_symmetry.space_group_name_H-M   'P 1'
#
loop_
_entity.id
_entity.type
_entity.pdbx_description
1 polymer ?
#
loop_
_entity_poly.entity_id
_entity_poly.type
_entity_poly.pdbx_seq_one_letter_code
_entity_poly.pdbx_strand_id
1 'polypeptide(L)'
;MRITAHQFSVFHQREEERFVGRVAACLVEHDLGGARSLSPEELRRRAGIAVARGRRHGFTWQSALTAFAALCFALGPRFDEQPDFLVWLRWEYPDENTRVLMLSEGVPPSAWDEAHDAHDDHAWNGPFLTAEEQGAPGDHDT
;
A
#
# COMPACT_ATOMS: atom_id res chain seq x y z
N MET A 1 -11.23 28.16 -19.08
CA MET A 1 -9.99 27.35 -18.95
C MET A 1 -10.40 25.89 -19.07
N ARG A 2 -10.07 25.21 -20.17
CA ARG A 2 -10.45 23.81 -20.43
C ARG A 2 -9.23 22.95 -20.07
N ILE A 3 -9.28 22.30 -18.91
CA ILE A 3 -8.27 21.30 -18.54
C ILE A 3 -8.61 20.04 -19.33
N THR A 4 -7.66 19.52 -20.10
CA THR A 4 -7.84 18.30 -20.89
C THR A 4 -7.52 17.06 -20.05
N ALA A 5 -8.11 15.90 -20.36
CA ALA A 5 -7.91 14.65 -19.62
C ALA A 5 -6.42 14.28 -19.43
N HIS A 6 -5.58 14.60 -20.42
CA HIS A 6 -4.13 14.42 -20.35
C HIS A 6 -3.44 15.33 -19.31
N GLN A 7 -3.94 16.55 -19.07
CA GLN A 7 -3.38 17.43 -18.04
C GLN A 7 -3.76 16.94 -16.63
N PHE A 8 -4.92 16.33 -16.47
CA PHE A 8 -5.33 15.68 -15.22
C PHE A 8 -4.49 14.43 -14.91
N SER A 9 -4.20 13.58 -15.90
CA SER A 9 -3.40 12.37 -15.67
C SER A 9 -1.96 12.67 -15.25
N VAL A 10 -1.31 13.66 -15.89
CA VAL A 10 0.05 14.10 -15.50
C VAL A 10 0.08 14.68 -14.09
N PHE A 11 -0.98 15.38 -13.67
CA PHE A 11 -1.07 15.92 -12.32
C PHE A 11 -1.19 14.80 -11.27
N HIS A 12 -2.12 13.86 -11.48
CA HIS A 12 -2.29 12.69 -10.60
C HIS A 12 -1.04 11.84 -10.50
N GLN A 13 -0.34 11.61 -11.62
CA GLN A 13 0.92 10.87 -11.62
C GLN A 13 1.98 11.54 -10.74
N ARG A 14 2.13 12.86 -10.83
CA ARG A 14 3.09 13.61 -10.00
C ARG A 14 2.72 13.62 -8.52
N GLU A 15 1.43 13.67 -8.19
CA GLU A 15 0.98 13.57 -6.81
C GLU A 15 1.23 12.19 -6.23
N GLU A 16 0.98 11.14 -7.02
CA GLU A 16 1.29 9.75 -6.68
C GLU A 16 2.78 9.57 -6.39
N GLU A 17 3.65 10.01 -7.30
CA GLU A 17 5.11 9.94 -7.14
C GLU A 17 5.58 10.66 -5.88
N ARG A 18 5.02 11.84 -5.59
CA ARG A 18 5.32 12.59 -4.36
C ARG A 18 4.84 11.85 -3.12
N PHE A 19 3.67 11.23 -3.17
CA PHE A 19 3.14 10.47 -2.04
C PHE A 19 4.00 9.23 -1.77
N VAL A 20 4.30 8.43 -2.79
CA VAL A 20 5.21 7.28 -2.69
C VAL A 20 6.58 7.72 -2.16
N GLY A 21 7.09 8.88 -2.59
CA GLY A 21 8.30 9.47 -2.04
C GLY A 21 8.23 9.77 -0.54
N ARG A 22 7.10 10.27 -0.03
CA ARG A 22 6.88 10.49 1.41
C ARG A 22 6.77 9.18 2.19
N VAL A 23 6.07 8.18 1.64
CA VAL A 23 5.98 6.85 2.24
C VAL A 23 7.37 6.23 2.37
N ALA A 24 8.17 6.24 1.29
CA ALA A 24 9.55 5.75 1.30
C ALA A 24 10.41 6.45 2.36
N ALA A 25 10.31 7.78 2.48
CA ALA A 25 11.03 8.54 3.49
C ALA A 25 10.63 8.13 4.91
N CYS A 26 9.32 7.98 5.18
CA CYS A 26 8.79 7.54 6.46
C CYS A 26 9.30 6.13 6.85
N LEU A 27 9.29 5.19 5.90
CA LEU A 27 9.81 3.83 6.10
C LEU A 27 11.30 3.83 6.51
N VAL A 28 12.11 4.69 5.89
CA VAL A 28 13.54 4.84 6.21
C VAL A 28 13.76 5.52 7.56
N GLU A 29 13.01 6.58 7.85
CA GLU A 29 13.11 7.33 9.10
C GLU A 29 12.93 6.41 10.31
N HIS A 30 11.93 5.54 10.25
CA HIS A 30 11.58 4.59 11.32
C HIS A 30 12.22 3.20 11.17
N ASP A 31 13.06 2.98 10.14
CA ASP A 31 13.73 1.70 9.82
C ASP A 31 12.77 0.49 9.77
N LEU A 32 11.61 0.68 9.13
CA LEU A 32 10.57 -0.34 9.07
C LEU A 32 10.92 -1.41 8.04
N GLY A 33 10.97 -2.68 8.48
CA GLY A 33 11.16 -3.84 7.61
C GLY A 33 12.43 -3.80 6.77
N GLY A 34 13.53 -3.27 7.33
CA GLY A 34 14.82 -3.20 6.65
C GLY A 34 14.89 -2.17 5.51
N ALA A 35 13.97 -1.21 5.45
CA ALA A 35 13.91 -0.18 4.39
C ALA A 35 15.25 0.55 4.15
N ARG A 36 16.09 0.73 5.18
CA ARG A 36 17.42 1.37 5.06
C ARG A 36 18.43 0.57 4.24
N SER A 37 18.23 -0.73 4.10
CA SER A 37 19.12 -1.63 3.34
C SER A 37 18.89 -1.59 1.83
N LEU A 38 17.76 -1.02 1.40
CA LEU A 38 17.37 -0.97 -0.01
C LEU A 38 17.98 0.23 -0.72
N SER A 39 18.19 0.10 -2.03
CA SER A 39 18.51 1.25 -2.85
C SER A 39 17.31 2.23 -2.90
N PRO A 40 17.53 3.53 -3.12
CA PRO A 40 16.43 4.50 -3.21
C PRO A 40 15.41 4.17 -4.30
N GLU A 41 15.85 3.54 -5.40
CA GLU A 41 14.98 3.10 -6.50
C GLU A 41 14.12 1.90 -6.09
N GLU A 42 14.75 0.88 -5.48
CA GLU A 42 14.08 -0.31 -4.97
C GLU A 42 13.03 0.06 -3.91
N LEU A 43 13.41 0.92 -2.96
CA LEU A 43 12.53 1.39 -1.90
C LEU A 43 11.30 2.09 -2.47
N ARG A 44 11.48 3.00 -3.44
CA ARG A 44 10.34 3.68 -4.09
C ARG A 44 9.46 2.69 -4.84
N ARG A 45 10.04 1.72 -5.55
CA ARG A 45 9.27 0.70 -6.26
C ARG A 45 8.42 -0.12 -5.28
N ARG A 46 9.03 -0.66 -4.22
CA ARG A 46 8.33 -1.45 -3.18
C ARG A 46 7.27 -0.62 -2.47
N ALA A 47 7.57 0.62 -2.08
CA ALA A 47 6.59 1.52 -1.47
C ALA A 47 5.39 1.76 -2.38
N GLY A 48 5.61 1.95 -3.68
CA GLY A 48 4.52 2.11 -4.65
C GLY A 48 3.66 0.85 -4.84
N ILE A 49 4.28 -0.33 -4.89
CA ILE A 49 3.56 -1.61 -4.89
C ILE A 49 2.67 -1.71 -3.64
N ALA A 50 3.22 -1.41 -2.46
CA ALA A 50 2.49 -1.48 -1.20
C ALA A 50 1.31 -0.50 -1.14
N VAL A 51 1.49 0.74 -1.62
CA VAL A 51 0.41 1.74 -1.74
C VAL A 51 -0.68 1.26 -2.69
N ALA A 52 -0.31 0.74 -3.86
CA ALA A 52 -1.27 0.22 -4.82
C ALA A 52 -2.08 -0.96 -4.24
N ARG A 53 -1.44 -1.84 -3.47
CA ARG A 53 -2.13 -2.93 -2.75
C ARG A 53 -3.08 -2.39 -1.68
N GLY A 54 -2.64 -1.44 -0.86
CA GLY A 54 -3.50 -0.83 0.16
C GLY A 54 -4.78 -0.22 -0.44
N ARG A 55 -4.68 0.44 -1.60
CA ARG A 55 -5.84 0.98 -2.32
C ARG A 55 -6.85 -0.08 -2.77
N ARG A 56 -6.40 -1.30 -3.09
CA ARG A 56 -7.31 -2.43 -3.43
C ARG A 56 -8.17 -2.87 -2.25
N HIS A 57 -7.75 -2.57 -1.03
CA HIS A 57 -8.54 -2.76 0.19
C HIS A 57 -9.39 -1.52 0.54
N GLY A 58 -9.45 -0.55 -0.36
CA GLY A 58 -10.25 0.67 -0.20
C GLY A 58 -9.61 1.74 0.68
N PHE A 59 -8.31 1.66 0.97
CA PHE A 59 -7.63 2.73 1.71
C PHE A 59 -7.40 3.95 0.81
N THR A 60 -7.87 5.11 1.25
CA THR A 60 -7.73 6.41 0.60
C THR A 60 -6.90 7.38 1.44
N TRP A 61 -6.85 7.20 2.76
CA TRP A 61 -6.10 8.09 3.66
C TRP A 61 -4.60 7.79 3.60
N GLN A 62 -3.79 8.84 3.44
CA GLN A 62 -2.32 8.73 3.33
C GLN A 62 -1.70 8.01 4.55
N SER A 63 -2.23 8.25 5.75
CA SER A 63 -1.79 7.59 6.99
C SER A 63 -2.07 6.09 6.98
N ALA A 64 -3.27 5.67 6.57
CA ALA A 64 -3.66 4.26 6.47
C ALA A 64 -2.81 3.53 5.42
N LEU A 65 -2.60 4.15 4.26
CA LEU A 65 -1.73 3.62 3.20
C LEU A 65 -0.26 3.51 3.66
N THR A 66 0.24 4.47 4.43
CA THR A 66 1.60 4.42 4.99
C THR A 66 1.75 3.28 6.00
N ALA A 67 0.77 3.11 6.89
CA ALA A 67 0.76 2.02 7.86
C ALA A 67 0.62 0.64 7.18
N PHE A 68 -0.22 0.52 6.15
CA PHE A 68 -0.30 -0.68 5.32
C PHE A 68 1.03 -0.99 4.61
N ALA A 69 1.73 0.04 4.11
CA ALA A 69 3.04 -0.14 3.51
C ALA A 69 4.09 -0.61 4.53
N ALA A 70 4.06 -0.08 5.75
CA ALA A 70 4.92 -0.56 6.83
C ALA A 70 4.70 -2.06 7.11
N LEU A 71 3.44 -2.51 7.11
CA LEU A 71 3.11 -3.93 7.26
C LEU A 71 3.61 -4.78 6.09
N CYS A 72 3.52 -4.30 4.85
CA CYS A 72 4.11 -5.00 3.70
C CYS A 72 5.62 -5.19 3.86
N PHE A 73 6.32 -4.20 4.43
CA PHE A 73 7.77 -4.28 4.65
C PHE A 73 8.13 -5.19 5.82
N ALA A 74 7.30 -5.25 6.85
CA ALA A 74 7.55 -6.10 8.02
C ALA A 74 7.19 -7.58 7.77
N LEU A 75 6.10 -7.84 7.05
CA LEU A 75 5.50 -9.18 6.90
C LEU A 75 5.56 -9.72 5.47
N GLY A 76 6.05 -8.90 4.54
CA GLY A 76 6.10 -9.24 3.13
C GLY A 76 4.88 -8.72 2.37
N PRO A 77 4.99 -8.55 1.05
CA PRO A 77 4.01 -7.83 0.25
C PRO A 77 2.71 -8.61 0.03
N ARG A 78 2.57 -9.82 0.58
CA ARG A 78 1.38 -10.68 0.46
C ARG A 78 0.70 -10.98 1.79
N PHE A 79 1.10 -10.32 2.87
CA PHE A 79 0.47 -10.51 4.19
C PHE A 79 -1.05 -10.30 4.13
N ASP A 80 -1.50 -9.39 3.26
CA ASP A 80 -2.89 -9.05 3.03
C ASP A 80 -3.70 -10.12 2.29
N GLU A 81 -3.08 -11.24 1.90
CA GLU A 81 -3.76 -12.42 1.35
C GLU A 81 -4.02 -13.49 2.43
N GLN A 82 -3.45 -13.33 3.62
CA GLN A 82 -3.60 -14.29 4.69
C GLN A 82 -4.97 -14.17 5.36
N PRO A 83 -5.64 -15.29 5.70
CA PRO A 83 -7.01 -15.28 6.21
C PRO A 83 -7.19 -14.37 7.43
N ASP A 84 -6.28 -14.43 8.40
CA ASP A 84 -6.41 -13.67 9.65
C ASP A 84 -6.31 -12.16 9.43
N PHE A 85 -5.48 -11.70 8.50
CA PHE A 85 -5.37 -10.28 8.14
C PHE A 85 -6.54 -9.83 7.25
N LEU A 86 -6.98 -10.69 6.32
CA LEU A 86 -8.08 -10.39 5.40
C LEU A 86 -9.40 -10.08 6.11
N VAL A 87 -9.69 -10.76 7.23
CA VAL A 87 -10.90 -10.53 8.04
C VAL A 87 -10.99 -9.06 8.47
N TRP A 88 -9.87 -8.51 8.94
CA TRP A 88 -9.80 -7.13 9.42
C TRP A 88 -9.70 -6.12 8.27
N LEU A 89 -8.94 -6.43 7.22
CA LEU A 89 -8.80 -5.55 6.06
C LEU A 89 -10.12 -5.34 5.31
N ARG A 90 -10.99 -6.36 5.28
CA ARG A 90 -12.32 -6.30 4.65
C ARG A 90 -13.42 -5.81 5.57
N TRP A 91 -13.13 -5.60 6.85
CA TRP A 91 -14.13 -5.11 7.79
C TRP A 91 -14.57 -3.70 7.38
N GLU A 92 -15.88 -3.50 7.22
CA GLU A 92 -16.48 -2.18 7.00
C GLU A 92 -16.51 -1.41 8.33
N TYR A 93 -15.37 -0.83 8.70
CA TYR A 93 -15.28 0.13 9.78
C TYR A 93 -15.38 1.56 9.20
N PRO A 94 -16.07 2.51 9.86
CA PRO A 94 -16.25 3.85 9.32
C PRO A 94 -14.95 4.67 9.20
N ASP A 95 -13.87 4.25 9.87
CA ASP A 95 -12.57 4.92 9.85
C ASP A 95 -11.43 3.99 9.40
N GLU A 96 -10.75 4.37 8.32
CA GLU A 96 -9.68 3.60 7.69
C GLU A 96 -8.44 3.44 8.58
N ASN A 97 -8.07 4.50 9.32
CA ASN A 97 -6.93 4.45 10.23
C ASN A 97 -7.18 3.47 11.36
N THR A 98 -8.40 3.49 11.90
CA THR A 98 -8.85 2.54 12.91
C THR A 98 -8.78 1.13 12.35
N ARG A 99 -9.20 0.88 11.11
CA ARG A 99 -9.10 -0.46 10.50
C ARG A 99 -7.66 -0.98 10.45
N VAL A 100 -6.68 -0.14 10.12
CA VAL A 100 -5.26 -0.54 10.14
C VAL A 100 -4.74 -0.72 11.56
N LEU A 101 -5.12 0.14 12.51
CA LEU A 101 -4.75 0.00 13.92
C LEU A 101 -5.36 -1.27 14.55
N MET A 102 -6.57 -1.65 14.17
CA MET A 102 -7.22 -2.86 14.70
C MET A 102 -6.52 -4.14 14.27
N LEU A 103 -5.66 -4.11 13.24
CA LEU A 103 -4.80 -5.26 12.94
C LEU A 103 -3.93 -5.63 14.15
N SER A 104 -3.35 -4.65 14.84
CA SER A 104 -2.48 -4.94 16.00
C SER A 104 -3.23 -5.47 17.22
N GLU A 105 -4.53 -5.19 17.34
CA GLU A 105 -5.35 -5.65 18.47
C GLU A 105 -6.09 -6.95 18.14
N GLY A 106 -6.44 -7.16 16.87
CA GLY A 106 -7.36 -8.21 16.43
C GLY A 106 -6.70 -9.42 15.78
N VAL A 107 -5.49 -9.28 15.22
CA VAL A 107 -4.74 -10.40 14.63
C VAL A 107 -4.00 -11.14 15.74
N PRO A 108 -4.21 -12.47 15.90
CA PRO A 108 -3.57 -13.23 16.96
C PRO A 108 -2.05 -13.25 16.79
N PRO A 109 -1.24 -13.26 17.88
CA PRO A 109 0.22 -13.27 17.81
C PRO A 109 0.79 -14.35 16.87
N SER A 110 0.21 -15.55 16.86
CA SER A 110 0.64 -16.64 15.98
C SER A 110 0.52 -16.32 14.49
N ALA A 111 -0.49 -15.53 14.09
CA ALA A 111 -0.64 -15.11 12.69
C ALA A 111 0.43 -14.09 12.28
N TRP A 112 0.97 -13.31 13.23
CA TRP A 112 2.10 -12.42 12.96
C TRP A 112 3.39 -13.22 12.71
N ASP A 113 3.63 -14.26 13.51
CA ASP A 113 4.76 -15.16 13.33
C ASP A 113 4.66 -15.91 12.00
N GLU A 114 3.49 -16.48 11.69
CA GLU A 114 3.24 -17.14 10.40
C GLU A 114 3.44 -16.19 9.22
N ALA A 115 3.01 -14.93 9.34
CA ALA A 115 3.22 -13.94 8.30
C ALA A 115 4.68 -13.59 8.12
N HIS A 116 5.43 -13.47 9.21
CA HIS A 116 6.86 -13.24 9.16
C HIS A 116 7.59 -14.43 8.53
N ASP A 117 7.25 -15.67 8.88
CA ASP A 117 7.88 -16.87 8.34
C ASP A 117 7.55 -17.08 6.84
N ALA A 118 6.36 -16.65 6.42
CA ALA A 118 5.93 -16.66 5.03
C ALA A 118 6.52 -15.49 4.20
N HIS A 119 7.37 -14.64 4.78
CA HIS A 119 7.97 -13.50 4.11
C HIS A 119 8.86 -13.95 2.93
N ASP A 120 8.34 -13.83 1.71
CA ASP A 120 9.05 -14.10 0.48
C ASP A 120 9.47 -12.79 -0.21
N ASP A 121 10.77 -12.50 -0.20
CA ASP A 121 11.33 -11.32 -0.85
C ASP A 121 11.10 -11.32 -2.38
N HIS A 122 10.94 -12.49 -3.00
CA HIS A 122 10.65 -12.58 -4.43
C HIS A 122 9.25 -12.06 -4.77
N ALA A 123 8.34 -11.97 -3.80
CA ALA A 123 6.99 -11.43 -4.00
C ALA A 123 6.99 -9.93 -4.33
N TRP A 124 8.11 -9.22 -4.15
CA TRP A 124 8.30 -7.82 -4.57
C TRP A 124 8.56 -7.63 -6.07
N ASN A 125 8.74 -8.72 -6.84
CA ASN A 125 9.02 -8.68 -8.27
C ASN A 125 7.76 -8.47 -9.14
N GLY A 126 6.60 -8.20 -8.53
CA GLY A 126 5.37 -7.89 -9.25
C GLY A 126 5.40 -6.55 -9.99
N PRO A 127 4.58 -6.36 -11.03
CA PRO A 127 4.54 -5.10 -11.78
C PRO A 127 4.05 -3.95 -10.90
N PHE A 128 4.67 -2.78 -11.06
CA PHE A 128 4.17 -1.51 -10.56
C PHE A 128 2.97 -1.11 -11.41
N LEU A 129 1.75 -1.17 -10.86
CA LEU A 129 0.56 -0.76 -11.58
C LEU A 129 0.40 0.76 -11.49
N THR A 130 0.37 1.44 -12.63
CA THR A 130 0.14 2.89 -12.70
C THR A 130 -1.32 3.22 -12.40
N ALA A 131 -1.61 4.50 -12.12
CA ALA A 131 -2.97 4.98 -11.84
C ALA A 131 -3.99 4.63 -12.95
N GLU A 132 -3.56 4.38 -14.19
CA GLU A 132 -4.42 3.98 -15.31
C GLU A 132 -4.97 2.55 -15.17
N GLU A 133 -4.28 1.66 -14.45
CA GLU A 133 -4.73 0.29 -14.20
C GLU A 133 -5.61 0.17 -12.94
N GLN A 134 -5.81 1.27 -12.19
CA GLN A 134 -6.53 1.32 -10.91
C GLN A 134 -7.98 1.82 -11.03
N GLY A 135 -8.48 2.03 -12.26
CA GLY A 135 -9.87 2.39 -12.51
C GLY A 135 -10.01 3.74 -13.21
N ALA A 136 -10.02 3.72 -14.54
CA ALA A 136 -10.78 4.73 -15.26
C ALA A 136 -12.26 4.54 -14.85
N PRO A 137 -12.98 5.60 -14.41
CA PRO A 137 -14.43 5.51 -14.32
C PRO A 137 -14.92 5.17 -15.72
N GLY A 138 -15.56 4.00 -15.86
CA GLY A 138 -16.23 3.65 -17.10
C GLY A 138 -17.22 4.77 -17.41
N ASP A 139 -17.03 5.43 -18.55
CA ASP A 139 -18.05 6.25 -19.18
C ASP A 139 -19.27 5.35 -19.39
N HIS A 140 -20.19 5.36 -18.43
CA HIS A 140 -21.57 4.95 -18.67
C HIS A 140 -22.28 6.14 -19.34
N ASP A 141 -21.91 6.36 -20.60
CA ASP A 141 -22.83 6.94 -21.59
C ASP A 141 -23.62 5.77 -22.18
N THR A 142 -24.87 5.61 -21.74
CA THR A 142 -26.09 5.47 -22.58
C THR A 142 -27.32 5.37 -21.67
#